data_AF-A0A4Q6BPA9-F1
#
_entry.id   AF-A0A4Q6BPA9-F1
#
_cell.length_a   1.000
_cell.length_b   1.000
_cell.length_c   1.000
_cell.angle_alpha   90.00
_cell.angle_beta   90.00
_cell.angle_gamma   90.00
#
_symmetry.space_group_name_H-M   'P 1'
#
loop_
_entity.id
_entity.type
_entity.pdbx_description
1 polymer ?
#
loop_
_entity_poly.entity_id
_entity_poly.type
_entity_poly.pdbx_seq_one_letter_code
_entity_poly.pdbx_strand_id
1 'polypeptide(L)'
;MLKLTKSLLTGCFLASSLTTVLGAHEVQAAASKGNRRPASVRPDPDLIRKAQALQDQGKTDKAYDLLKSAIDAEKETPKRSLLHLAAAVIFERGSKDVEAEKELTAAIEDGGLRVADYAYYERGLLRKKSGKSKEARADFEQVIALKPSPSTETDARYELASLLIAD
;
A
#
# COMPACT_ATOMS: atom_id res chain seq x y z
N MET A 1 -34.97 -25.29 -2.68
CA MET A 1 -34.47 -25.48 -1.30
C MET A 1 -33.03 -25.02 -1.23
N LEU A 2 -32.82 -23.87 -0.60
CA LEU A 2 -31.56 -23.16 -0.44
C LEU A 2 -30.77 -23.83 0.69
N LYS A 3 -29.57 -24.36 0.44
CA LYS A 3 -28.61 -24.66 1.50
C LYS A 3 -27.58 -23.54 1.54
N LEU A 4 -27.80 -22.60 2.46
CA LEU A 4 -26.75 -21.71 2.95
C LEU A 4 -25.72 -22.54 3.72
N THR A 5 -24.46 -22.52 3.28
CA THR A 5 -23.33 -22.72 4.16
C THR A 5 -22.61 -21.39 4.33
N LYS A 6 -22.79 -20.82 5.52
CA LYS A 6 -22.10 -19.63 6.02
C LYS A 6 -20.61 -19.93 6.23
N SER A 7 -19.83 -18.85 6.15
CA SER A 7 -18.60 -18.60 6.92
C SER A 7 -17.29 -19.16 6.37
N LEU A 8 -16.57 -18.33 5.60
CA LEU A 8 -15.10 -18.16 5.59
C LEU A 8 -14.75 -17.14 4.48
N LEU A 9 -15.03 -15.87 4.73
CA LEU A 9 -14.50 -14.75 3.93
C LEU A 9 -14.20 -13.61 4.92
N THR A 10 -13.34 -13.93 5.88
CA THR A 10 -12.74 -12.96 6.78
C THR A 10 -11.23 -13.06 6.59
N GLY A 11 -10.60 -11.96 6.16
CA GLY A 11 -9.17 -11.74 6.30
C GLY A 11 -8.25 -12.58 5.41
N CYS A 12 -8.01 -12.09 4.18
CA CYS A 12 -6.75 -12.18 3.43
C CYS A 12 -7.06 -11.82 1.97
N PHE A 13 -7.16 -10.52 1.66
CA PHE A 13 -6.81 -10.12 0.31
C PHE A 13 -5.31 -10.38 0.20
N LEU A 14 -5.01 -11.51 -0.43
CA LEU A 14 -3.81 -11.88 -1.17
C LEU A 14 -2.58 -11.06 -0.81
N ALA A 15 -1.54 -11.75 -0.32
CA ALA A 15 -0.14 -11.36 -0.49
C ALA A 15 0.14 -11.11 -1.97
N SER A 16 -0.32 -9.96 -2.46
CA SER A 16 -0.08 -9.46 -3.79
C SER A 16 1.39 -9.16 -3.76
N SER A 17 2.17 -9.89 -4.57
CA SER A 17 3.59 -9.61 -4.68
C SER A 17 3.75 -8.10 -4.88
N LEU A 18 4.77 -7.48 -4.31
CA LEU A 18 4.94 -6.02 -4.43
C LEU A 18 4.93 -5.56 -5.91
N THR A 19 5.32 -6.44 -6.84
CA THR A 19 5.18 -6.27 -8.30
C THR A 19 3.71 -6.24 -8.76
N THR A 20 2.85 -7.06 -8.15
CA THR A 20 1.39 -7.02 -8.32
C THR A 20 0.80 -5.75 -7.72
N VAL A 21 1.23 -5.26 -6.56
CA VAL A 21 0.69 -3.99 -6.02
C VAL A 21 1.11 -2.81 -6.91
N LEU A 22 2.40 -2.75 -7.27
CA LEU A 22 2.94 -1.78 -8.22
C LEU A 22 2.36 -1.92 -9.63
N GLY A 23 1.83 -3.09 -10.01
CA GLY A 23 1.35 -3.41 -11.36
C GLY A 23 -0.17 -3.53 -11.54
N ALA A 24 -0.93 -3.92 -10.52
CA ALA A 24 -2.37 -4.19 -10.58
C ALA A 24 -3.20 -2.91 -10.42
N HIS A 25 -2.78 -2.00 -9.54
CA HIS A 25 -3.38 -0.66 -9.48
C HIS A 25 -3.08 0.18 -10.74
N GLU A 26 -2.13 -0.23 -11.59
CA GLU A 26 -1.89 0.38 -12.89
C GLU A 26 -2.92 -0.04 -13.97
N VAL A 27 -3.46 -1.26 -13.89
CA VAL A 27 -4.43 -1.78 -14.89
C VAL A 27 -5.74 -1.02 -14.79
N GLN A 28 -6.16 -0.62 -13.59
CA GLN A 28 -7.42 0.09 -13.37
C GLN A 28 -7.36 1.56 -13.84
N ALA A 29 -6.19 2.19 -13.80
CA ALA A 29 -5.97 3.55 -14.32
C ALA A 29 -5.78 3.61 -15.85
N ALA A 30 -5.53 2.47 -16.51
CA ALA A 30 -5.34 2.39 -17.96
C ALA A 30 -6.66 2.47 -18.76
N ALA A 31 -7.82 2.29 -18.11
CA ALA A 31 -9.13 2.32 -18.77
C ALA A 31 -9.61 3.75 -19.11
N SER A 32 -9.04 4.81 -18.50
CA SER A 32 -9.37 6.19 -18.84
C SER A 32 -8.41 6.75 -19.91
N LYS A 33 -8.78 6.54 -21.18
CA LYS A 33 -8.35 7.26 -22.39
C LYS A 33 -6.83 7.51 -22.56
N GLY A 34 -6.22 6.68 -23.40
CA GLY A 34 -5.28 7.16 -24.44
C GLY A 34 -3.87 7.60 -24.02
N ASN A 35 -3.47 7.48 -22.76
CA ASN A 35 -2.12 7.87 -22.34
C ASN A 35 -1.25 6.63 -22.06
N ARG A 36 -0.68 6.03 -23.12
CA ARG A 36 0.44 5.09 -22.96
C ARG A 36 1.62 5.88 -22.38
N ARG A 37 1.74 5.89 -21.06
CA ARG A 37 2.83 6.58 -20.35
C ARG A 37 4.09 5.72 -20.30
N PRO A 38 5.27 6.35 -20.30
CA PRO A 38 6.52 5.66 -20.60
C PRO A 38 6.91 4.75 -19.43
N ALA A 39 7.71 3.73 -19.73
CA ALA A 39 8.36 2.87 -18.73
C ALA A 39 9.19 3.64 -17.66
N SER A 40 9.31 4.97 -17.77
CA SER A 40 10.19 5.87 -17.02
C SER A 40 9.74 6.21 -15.59
N VAL A 41 8.51 5.88 -15.18
CA VAL A 41 8.01 6.19 -13.82
C VAL A 41 8.25 5.03 -12.83
N ARG A 42 8.67 3.87 -13.33
CA ARG A 42 8.78 2.66 -12.50
C ARG A 42 10.16 2.57 -11.83
N PRO A 43 10.20 2.14 -10.55
CA PRO A 43 11.43 1.62 -9.95
C PRO A 43 12.03 0.51 -10.81
N ASP A 44 13.34 0.32 -10.72
CA ASP A 44 14.02 -0.77 -11.41
C ASP A 44 13.39 -2.13 -10.99
N PRO A 45 12.77 -2.88 -11.93
CA PRO A 45 12.11 -4.14 -11.58
C PRO A 45 13.09 -5.19 -11.03
N ASP A 46 14.39 -5.12 -11.35
CA ASP A 46 15.39 -6.04 -10.81
C ASP A 46 15.68 -5.75 -9.35
N LEU A 47 15.73 -4.46 -8.99
CA LEU A 47 15.85 -4.02 -7.61
C LEU A 47 14.67 -4.54 -6.77
N ILE A 48 13.44 -4.34 -7.27
CA ILE A 48 12.22 -4.79 -6.59
C ILE A 48 12.21 -6.31 -6.39
N ARG A 49 12.57 -7.08 -7.44
CA ARG A 49 12.65 -8.55 -7.34
C ARG A 49 13.71 -9.02 -6.35
N LYS A 50 14.87 -8.37 -6.29
CA LYS A 50 15.92 -8.70 -5.31
C LYS A 50 15.48 -8.40 -3.88
N ALA A 51 14.81 -7.27 -3.65
CA ALA A 51 14.27 -6.92 -2.34
C ALA A 51 13.21 -7.94 -1.89
N GLN A 52 12.30 -8.34 -2.79
CA GLN A 52 11.32 -9.40 -2.54
C GLN A 52 12.00 -10.73 -2.19
N ALA A 53 13.01 -11.15 -2.94
CA ALA A 53 13.73 -12.40 -2.68
C ALA A 53 14.42 -12.40 -1.31
N LEU A 54 14.92 -11.26 -0.86
CA LEU A 54 15.45 -11.10 0.50
C LEU A 54 14.34 -11.18 1.55
N GLN A 55 13.18 -10.56 1.29
CA GLN A 55 12.03 -10.64 2.18
C GLN A 55 11.46 -12.05 2.30
N ASP A 56 11.40 -12.80 1.20
CA ASP A 56 10.95 -14.20 1.18
C ASP A 56 11.89 -15.11 2.00
N GLN A 57 13.15 -14.69 2.20
CA GLN A 57 14.11 -15.33 3.10
C GLN A 57 14.03 -14.82 4.55
N GLY A 58 13.07 -13.95 4.88
CA GLY A 58 12.94 -13.29 6.18
C GLY A 58 14.02 -12.23 6.46
N LYS A 59 14.80 -11.83 5.46
CA LYS A 59 15.89 -10.85 5.60
C LYS A 59 15.39 -9.43 5.37
N THR A 60 14.40 -9.01 6.15
CA THR A 60 13.71 -7.72 6.00
C THR A 60 14.66 -6.53 6.00
N ASP A 61 15.63 -6.48 6.92
CA ASP A 61 16.58 -5.36 6.98
C ASP A 61 17.46 -5.26 5.74
N LYS A 62 17.92 -6.40 5.21
CA LYS A 62 18.70 -6.42 3.96
C LYS A 62 17.86 -6.04 2.76
N ALA A 63 16.59 -6.43 2.74
CA ALA A 63 15.66 -6.01 1.69
C ALA A 63 15.44 -4.49 1.72
N TYR A 64 15.32 -3.92 2.92
CA TYR A 64 15.20 -2.48 3.09
C TYR A 64 16.48 -1.73 2.73
N ASP A 65 17.66 -2.18 3.16
CA ASP A 65 18.94 -1.52 2.82
C ASP A 65 19.13 -1.38 1.30
N LEU A 66 18.69 -2.38 0.54
CA LEU A 66 18.69 -2.37 -0.91
C LEU A 66 17.76 -1.29 -1.49
N LEU A 67 16.55 -1.15 -0.96
CA LEU A 67 15.59 -0.13 -1.39
C LEU A 67 16.00 1.27 -0.94
N LYS A 68 16.54 1.41 0.28
CA LYS A 68 17.00 2.67 0.85
C LYS A 68 18.05 3.35 -0.02
N SER A 69 19.02 2.58 -0.51
CA SER A 69 20.04 3.10 -1.43
C SER A 69 19.44 3.68 -2.71
N ALA A 70 18.33 3.09 -3.20
CA ALA A 70 17.62 3.60 -4.36
C ALA A 70 16.76 4.84 -4.02
N ILE A 71 16.11 4.86 -2.85
CA ILE A 71 15.36 6.01 -2.35
C ILE A 71 16.28 7.24 -2.26
N ASP A 72 17.43 7.08 -1.62
CA ASP A 72 18.40 8.17 -1.37
C ASP A 72 18.97 8.75 -2.67
N ALA A 73 19.08 7.93 -3.72
CA ALA A 73 19.58 8.34 -5.03
C ALA A 73 18.50 8.92 -5.96
N GLU A 74 17.21 8.69 -5.66
CA GLU A 74 16.12 8.98 -6.58
C GLU A 74 15.62 10.44 -6.45
N LYS A 75 15.65 11.15 -7.59
CA LYS A 75 15.27 12.56 -7.67
C LYS A 75 13.85 12.75 -8.17
N GLU A 76 13.34 11.80 -8.95
CA GLU A 76 12.00 11.84 -9.51
C GLU A 76 10.97 11.49 -8.45
N THR A 77 10.18 12.49 -8.02
CA THR A 77 9.17 12.34 -6.97
C THR A 77 8.27 11.11 -7.16
N PRO A 78 7.66 10.86 -8.35
CA PRO A 78 6.78 9.71 -8.52
C PRO A 78 7.47 8.37 -8.27
N LYS A 79 8.74 8.25 -8.65
CA LYS A 79 9.48 7.00 -8.50
C LYS A 79 9.97 6.82 -7.07
N ARG A 80 10.40 7.89 -6.42
CA ARG A 80 10.77 7.88 -4.99
C ARG A 80 9.58 7.52 -4.11
N SER A 81 8.39 8.05 -4.37
CA SER A 81 7.17 7.65 -3.65
C SER A 81 6.87 6.15 -3.81
N LEU A 82 7.06 5.59 -5.02
CA LEU A 82 6.87 4.16 -5.25
C LEU A 82 7.93 3.29 -4.56
N LEU A 83 9.17 3.79 -4.42
CA LEU A 83 10.22 3.11 -3.66
C LEU A 83 9.92 3.11 -2.15
N HIS A 84 9.39 4.21 -1.61
CA HIS A 84 8.88 4.24 -0.23
C HIS A 84 7.70 3.28 -0.04
N LEU A 85 6.75 3.24 -0.98
CA LEU A 85 5.65 2.27 -0.93
C LEU A 85 6.16 0.82 -0.97
N ALA A 86 7.19 0.55 -1.78
CA ALA A 86 7.87 -0.74 -1.80
C ALA A 86 8.51 -1.10 -0.46
N ALA A 87 9.19 -0.14 0.18
CA ALA A 87 9.79 -0.34 1.50
C ALA A 87 8.74 -0.63 2.57
N ALA A 88 7.59 0.05 2.54
CA ALA A 88 6.48 -0.22 3.45
C ALA A 88 6.01 -1.67 3.36
N VAL A 89 5.75 -2.18 2.15
CA VAL A 89 5.34 -3.57 1.94
C VAL A 89 6.39 -4.57 2.45
N ILE A 90 7.68 -4.27 2.29
CA ILE A 90 8.77 -5.10 2.84
C ILE A 90 8.67 -5.15 4.37
N PHE A 91 8.44 -4.01 5.02
CA PHE A 91 8.30 -3.94 6.47
C PHE A 91 7.03 -4.63 6.99
N GLU A 92 5.88 -4.46 6.34
CA GLU A 92 4.64 -5.17 6.71
C GLU A 92 4.81 -6.68 6.65
N ARG A 93 5.40 -7.20 5.58
CA ARG A 93 5.73 -8.62 5.45
C ARG A 93 6.72 -9.09 6.52
N GLY A 94 7.54 -8.19 7.05
CA GLY A 94 8.47 -8.43 8.15
C GLY A 94 7.84 -8.21 9.53
N SER A 95 6.54 -7.92 9.63
CA SER A 95 5.84 -7.54 10.87
C SER A 95 6.47 -6.32 11.58
N LYS A 96 7.07 -5.41 10.82
CA LYS A 96 7.68 -4.16 11.28
C LYS A 96 6.73 -2.98 11.03
N ASP A 97 5.60 -2.98 11.74
CA ASP A 97 4.48 -2.06 11.50
C ASP A 97 4.88 -0.57 11.64
N VAL A 98 5.77 -0.25 12.58
CA VAL A 98 6.20 1.14 12.84
C VAL A 98 7.01 1.69 11.65
N GLU A 99 7.94 0.88 11.13
CA GLU A 99 8.72 1.21 9.96
C GLU A 99 7.86 1.25 8.70
N ALA A 100 6.88 0.35 8.57
CA ALA A 100 5.90 0.39 7.48
C ALA A 100 5.09 1.69 7.48
N GLU A 101 4.57 2.12 8.64
CA GLU A 101 3.81 3.38 8.76
C GLU A 101 4.68 4.59 8.36
N LYS A 102 5.97 4.57 8.73
CA LYS A 102 6.93 5.62 8.37
C LYS A 102 7.14 5.70 6.86
N GLU A 103 7.36 4.57 6.21
CA GLU A 103 7.58 4.53 4.76
C GLU A 103 6.30 4.90 3.98
N LEU A 104 5.12 4.49 4.43
CA LEU A 104 3.84 4.94 3.86
C LEU A 104 3.67 6.46 3.99
N THR A 105 4.04 7.02 5.14
CA THR A 105 3.99 8.47 5.36
C THR A 105 4.91 9.20 4.40
N ALA A 106 6.16 8.75 4.25
CA ALA A 106 7.09 9.34 3.28
C ALA A 106 6.56 9.25 1.84
N ALA A 107 5.98 8.11 1.45
CA ALA A 107 5.39 7.93 0.14
C ALA A 107 4.24 8.91 -0.14
N ILE A 108 3.38 9.14 0.85
CA ILE A 108 2.25 10.08 0.77
C ILE A 108 2.74 11.53 0.72
N GLU A 109 3.69 11.90 1.60
CA GLU A 109 4.20 13.27 1.73
C GLU A 109 4.99 13.73 0.50
N ASP A 110 5.69 12.81 -0.18
CA ASP A 110 6.33 13.12 -1.46
C ASP A 110 5.30 13.59 -2.52
N GLY A 111 4.04 13.17 -2.42
CA GLY A 111 2.96 13.61 -3.32
C GLY A 111 3.01 13.02 -4.73
N GLY A 112 3.90 12.06 -4.99
CA GLY A 112 4.07 11.41 -6.29
C GLY A 112 3.18 10.18 -6.51
N LEU A 113 2.42 9.73 -5.51
CA LEU A 113 1.63 8.51 -5.58
C LEU A 113 0.38 8.67 -6.44
N ARG A 114 0.30 7.87 -7.50
CA ARG A 114 -0.93 7.65 -8.27
C ARG A 114 -1.94 6.74 -7.55
N VAL A 115 -1.45 5.99 -6.56
CA VAL A 115 -2.20 5.02 -5.76
C VAL A 115 -2.26 5.48 -4.30
N ALA A 116 -2.48 6.79 -4.13
CA ALA A 116 -2.49 7.40 -2.80
C ALA A 116 -3.58 6.79 -1.91
N ASP A 117 -4.72 6.40 -2.48
CA ASP A 117 -5.82 5.71 -1.81
C ASP A 117 -5.35 4.40 -1.15
N TYR A 118 -4.56 3.60 -1.85
CA TYR A 118 -3.94 2.39 -1.29
C TYR A 118 -3.03 2.73 -0.11
N ALA A 119 -2.14 3.72 -0.26
CA ALA A 119 -1.20 4.09 0.81
C ALA A 119 -1.90 4.64 2.07
N TYR A 120 -2.95 5.47 1.89
CA TYR A 120 -3.77 5.93 3.01
C TYR A 120 -4.50 4.75 3.68
N TYR A 121 -5.05 3.82 2.90
CA TYR A 121 -5.74 2.65 3.45
C TYR A 121 -4.83 1.78 4.31
N GLU A 122 -3.66 1.38 3.80
CA GLU A 122 -2.71 0.55 4.55
C GLU A 122 -2.19 1.28 5.79
N ARG A 123 -1.88 2.57 5.69
CA ARG A 123 -1.45 3.36 6.85
C ARG A 123 -2.54 3.45 7.91
N GLY A 124 -3.80 3.60 7.48
CA GLY A 124 -4.98 3.57 8.35
C GLY A 124 -5.12 2.25 9.09
N LEU A 125 -4.90 1.11 8.42
CA LEU A 125 -4.91 -0.21 9.05
C LEU A 125 -3.80 -0.37 10.10
N LEU A 126 -2.57 0.05 9.79
CA LEU A 126 -1.46 0.03 10.75
C LEU A 126 -1.73 0.91 11.97
N ARG A 127 -2.24 2.12 11.74
CA ARG A 127 -2.60 3.06 12.81
C ARG A 127 -3.72 2.52 13.70
N LYS A 128 -4.77 1.95 13.10
CA LYS A 128 -5.84 1.26 13.83
C LYS A 128 -5.28 0.14 14.69
N LYS A 129 -4.40 -0.72 14.13
CA LYS A 129 -3.75 -1.82 14.86
C LYS A 129 -2.92 -1.32 16.05
N SER A 130 -2.28 -0.15 15.91
CA SER A 130 -1.47 0.48 16.98
C SER A 130 -2.28 1.32 17.99
N GLY A 131 -3.62 1.35 17.89
CA GLY A 131 -4.49 2.13 18.77
C GLY A 131 -4.56 3.63 18.46
N LYS A 132 -3.97 4.07 17.34
CA LYS A 132 -4.03 5.46 16.83
C LYS A 132 -5.34 5.69 16.08
N SER A 133 -6.47 5.53 16.78
CA SER A 133 -7.80 5.53 16.17
C SER A 133 -8.14 6.83 15.45
N LYS A 134 -7.72 7.99 15.98
CA LYS A 134 -8.01 9.30 15.37
C LYS A 134 -7.29 9.45 14.03
N GLU A 135 -6.01 9.07 13.98
CA GLU A 135 -5.18 9.12 12.79
C GLU A 135 -5.64 8.09 11.75
N ALA A 136 -6.07 6.91 12.18
CA ALA A 136 -6.65 5.90 11.31
C ALA A 136 -7.95 6.38 10.66
N ARG A 137 -8.84 7.06 11.41
CA ARG A 137 -10.06 7.67 10.84
C ARG A 137 -9.73 8.67 9.75
N ALA A 138 -8.80 9.59 10.02
CA ALA A 138 -8.38 10.59 9.04
C ALA A 138 -7.83 9.94 7.76
N ASP A 139 -7.06 8.85 7.89
CA ASP A 139 -6.57 8.09 6.74
C ASP A 139 -7.71 7.46 5.94
N PHE A 140 -8.68 6.79 6.58
CA PHE A 140 -9.82 6.19 5.87
C PHE A 140 -10.75 7.22 5.23
N GLU A 141 -10.95 8.37 5.87
CA GLU A 141 -11.67 9.51 5.28
C GLU A 141 -10.98 10.01 4.01
N GLN A 142 -9.64 10.05 4.03
CA GLN A 142 -8.85 10.44 2.87
C GLN A 142 -8.95 9.41 1.73
N VAL A 143 -9.02 8.12 2.04
CA VAL A 143 -9.31 7.08 1.04
C VAL A 143 -10.63 7.38 0.33
N ILE A 144 -11.70 7.66 1.06
CA ILE A 144 -13.02 7.97 0.49
C ILE A 144 -12.97 9.26 -0.34
N ALA A 145 -12.28 10.29 0.15
CA ALA A 145 -12.14 11.57 -0.54
C ALA A 145 -11.43 11.45 -1.91
N LEU A 146 -10.52 10.49 -2.05
CA LEU A 146 -9.81 10.20 -3.31
C LEU A 146 -10.69 9.49 -4.36
N LYS A 147 -11.93 9.12 -4.02
CA LYS A 147 -12.89 8.43 -4.91
C LYS A 147 -12.28 7.19 -5.56
N PRO A 148 -11.88 6.20 -4.76
CA PRO A 148 -11.19 5.02 -5.23
C PRO A 148 -12.18 4.07 -5.91
N SER A 149 -11.75 2.85 -6.21
CA SER A 149 -12.68 1.83 -6.68
C SER A 149 -13.82 1.59 -5.67
N PRO A 150 -15.02 1.16 -6.11
CA PRO A 150 -16.13 0.90 -5.19
C PRO A 150 -15.80 -0.12 -4.10
N SER A 151 -14.96 -1.12 -4.38
CA SER A 151 -14.51 -2.08 -3.37
C SER A 151 -13.64 -1.41 -2.30
N THR A 152 -12.61 -0.67 -2.73
CA THR A 152 -11.72 0.07 -1.81
C THR A 152 -12.49 1.10 -0.98
N GLU A 153 -13.44 1.81 -1.60
CA GLU A 153 -14.29 2.75 -0.87
C GLU A 153 -15.16 2.04 0.18
N THR A 154 -15.73 0.88 -0.17
CA THR A 154 -16.54 0.07 0.75
C THR A 154 -15.70 -0.44 1.92
N ASP A 155 -14.48 -0.92 1.66
CA ASP A 155 -13.56 -1.40 2.68
C ASP A 155 -13.14 -0.26 3.64
N ALA A 156 -12.81 0.91 3.10
CA ALA A 156 -12.48 2.08 3.91
C ALA A 156 -13.67 2.56 4.77
N ARG A 157 -14.88 2.56 4.22
CA ARG A 157 -16.11 2.90 4.97
C ARG A 157 -16.38 1.89 6.10
N TYR A 158 -16.12 0.61 5.86
CA TYR A 158 -16.25 -0.43 6.88
C TYR A 158 -15.27 -0.20 8.04
N GLU A 159 -14.00 0.04 7.72
CA GLU A 159 -12.97 0.31 8.73
C GLU A 159 -13.28 1.59 9.51
N LEU A 160 -13.70 2.66 8.84
CA LEU A 160 -14.14 3.90 9.47
C LEU A 160 -15.33 3.67 10.42
N ALA A 161 -16.37 2.96 9.97
CA ALA A 161 -17.53 2.63 10.81
C ALA A 161 -17.14 1.81 12.04
N SER A 162 -16.21 0.85 11.89
CA SER A 162 -15.71 0.04 13.01
C SER A 162 -15.02 0.89 14.08
N LEU A 163 -14.30 1.93 13.67
CA LEU A 163 -13.65 2.86 14.59
C LEU A 163 -14.68 3.74 15.29
N LEU A 164 -15.72 4.21 14.60
CA LEU A 164 -16.77 5.09 15.16
C LEU A 164 -17.63 4.42 16.23
N ILE A 165 -17.79 3.10 16.16
CA ILE A 165 -18.58 2.33 17.14
C ILE A 165 -17.74 1.98 18.38
N ALA A 166 -16.41 1.99 18.26
CA ALA A 166 -15.50 1.62 19.34
C ALA A 166 -15.13 2.79 20.29
N ASP A 167 -15.51 4.03 19.96
CA ASP A 167 -15.43 5.21 20.83
C ASP A 167 -16.69 5.36 21.69
#